data_AF-A0AA92BSM0-F1
#
_entry.id   AF-A0AA92BSM0-F1
#
_cell.length_a   1.000
_cell.length_b   1.000
_cell.length_c   1.000
_cell.angle_alpha   90.00
_cell.angle_beta   90.00
_cell.angle_gamma   90.00
#
_symmetry.space_group_name_H-M   'P 1'
#
loop_
_entity.id
_entity.type
_entity.pdbx_description
1 polymer ?
#
loop_
_entity_poly.entity_id
_entity_poly.type
_entity_poly.pdbx_seq_one_letter_code
_entity_poly.pdbx_strand_id
1 'polypeptide(L)'
;MAIINRWAKSIAKVLESSFAVSSSIADHKTILGDARESFIRDVLQRFLPRNISIGSGQIVDAEGGISKQIDLIIYRNDFPILRTFGSADVYLIEGVVATVEVKSQLNETQLFQALENGKSVRNLKVSITRESMDHYSQFMYRKPFADLPPAQSFSVRDQLLPPTYIYGYNGYTAGSLDKLRQSLNTWHREPLAQGEQDVILMPEVIATQGCVTLKNLNNILGLPRVAGEELEACRQAFNRVLGFNLDKREFLGYFRERDDQGFDYGIGLKTCDSPLQFLISSLLQTLTSRVGHPQLGSTAIQYDLGRYHLSEEMEGGWSGAAVNLTRISDPRLDFARANGF
;
A
#
# COMPACT_ATOMS: atom_id res chain seq x y z
N MET A 1 13.55 15.33 -16.46
CA MET A 1 13.32 14.88 -15.06
C MET A 1 12.13 15.61 -14.45
N ALA A 2 11.13 14.83 -14.03
CA ALA A 2 9.97 15.27 -13.26
C ALA A 2 10.36 16.16 -12.04
N ILE A 3 9.63 17.25 -11.82
CA ILE A 3 9.92 18.20 -10.73
C ILE A 3 9.70 17.60 -9.34
N ILE A 4 8.66 16.77 -9.17
CA ILE A 4 8.36 16.11 -7.89
C ILE A 4 9.45 15.09 -7.57
N ASN A 5 9.95 14.35 -8.57
CA ASN A 5 11.09 13.45 -8.37
C ASN A 5 12.29 14.24 -7.80
N ARG A 6 12.72 15.31 -8.49
CA ARG A 6 13.88 16.09 -8.08
C ARG A 6 13.73 16.61 -6.64
N TRP A 7 12.54 17.13 -6.33
CA TRP A 7 12.23 17.61 -4.99
C TRP A 7 12.24 16.49 -3.95
N ALA A 8 11.58 15.35 -4.21
CA ALA A 8 11.54 14.21 -3.31
C ALA A 8 12.93 13.61 -3.04
N LYS A 9 13.82 13.60 -4.04
CA LYS A 9 15.22 13.22 -3.85
C LYS A 9 16.00 14.19 -2.96
N SER A 10 15.83 15.50 -3.16
CA SER A 10 16.46 16.50 -2.29
C SER A 10 15.99 16.34 -0.85
N ILE A 11 14.70 16.08 -0.66
CA ILE A 11 14.11 15.77 0.64
C ILE A 11 14.69 14.48 1.23
N ALA A 12 14.83 13.41 0.44
CA ALA A 12 15.45 12.15 0.88
C ALA A 12 16.89 12.37 1.40
N LYS A 13 17.70 13.16 0.70
CA LYS A 13 19.06 13.50 1.15
C LYS A 13 19.08 14.31 2.46
N VAL A 14 18.13 15.23 2.61
CA VAL A 14 17.96 16.02 3.84
C VAL A 14 17.54 15.12 5.01
N LEU A 15 16.64 14.15 4.75
CA LEU A 15 16.26 13.11 5.71
C LEU A 15 17.46 12.26 6.15
N GLU A 16 18.25 11.75 5.22
CA GLU A 16 19.45 10.96 5.49
C GLU A 16 20.48 11.75 6.31
N SER A 17 20.68 13.03 5.97
CA SER A 17 21.64 13.90 6.67
C SER A 17 21.17 14.23 8.09
N SER A 18 19.89 14.58 8.26
CA SER A 18 19.32 14.82 9.59
C SER A 18 19.38 13.55 10.45
N PHE A 19 19.16 12.39 9.84
CA PHE A 19 19.27 11.11 10.52
C PHE A 19 20.70 10.86 11.04
N ALA A 20 21.72 11.09 10.21
CA ALA A 20 23.12 10.94 10.62
C ALA A 20 23.46 11.81 11.85
N VAL A 21 22.90 13.03 11.93
CA VAL A 21 23.06 13.92 13.09
C VAL A 21 22.39 13.33 14.32
N SER A 22 21.12 12.93 14.25
CA SER A 22 20.39 12.36 15.38
C SER A 22 21.06 11.10 15.93
N SER A 23 21.55 10.23 15.06
CA SER A 23 22.30 9.02 15.44
C SER A 23 23.67 9.28 16.05
N SER A 24 24.27 10.47 15.83
CA SER A 24 25.55 10.84 16.42
C SER A 24 25.47 11.34 17.87
N ILE A 25 24.27 11.70 18.34
CA ILE A 25 24.05 12.39 19.63
C ILE A 25 23.19 11.60 20.61
N ALA A 26 22.51 10.53 20.17
CA ALA A 26 21.61 9.75 21.00
C ALA A 26 21.77 8.25 20.75
N ASP A 27 22.05 7.48 21.80
CA ASP A 27 22.13 6.02 21.76
C ASP A 27 20.81 5.31 22.14
N HIS A 28 19.84 6.04 22.71
CA HIS A 28 18.56 5.48 23.12
C HIS A 28 17.59 5.27 21.96
N LYS A 29 17.23 4.01 21.70
CA LYS A 29 16.37 3.58 20.59
C LYS A 29 15.02 4.31 20.51
N THR A 30 14.40 4.63 21.65
CA THR A 30 13.10 5.33 21.70
C THR A 30 13.22 6.77 21.22
N ILE A 31 14.21 7.52 21.71
CA ILE A 31 14.46 8.91 21.31
C ILE A 31 14.75 9.00 19.81
N LEU A 32 15.53 8.05 19.29
CA LEU A 32 15.80 7.98 17.86
C LEU A 32 14.55 7.61 17.04
N GLY A 33 13.61 6.83 17.59
CA GLY A 33 12.33 6.53 16.97
C GLY A 33 11.45 7.77 16.87
N ASP A 34 11.25 8.47 17.98
CA ASP A 34 10.41 9.67 18.03
C ASP A 34 10.95 10.79 17.12
N ALA A 35 12.28 10.99 17.11
CA ALA A 35 12.91 11.96 16.22
C ALA A 35 12.69 11.61 14.73
N ARG A 36 12.75 10.32 14.38
CA ARG A 36 12.51 9.82 13.02
C ARG A 36 11.08 10.06 12.57
N GLU A 37 10.11 9.79 13.44
CA GLU A 37 8.69 10.01 13.17
C GLU A 37 8.35 11.49 13.03
N SER A 38 8.88 12.34 13.92
CA SER A 38 8.68 13.79 13.84
C SER A 38 9.26 14.36 12.55
N PHE A 39 10.45 13.92 12.14
CA PHE A 39 11.08 14.49 10.96
C PHE A 39 10.35 14.11 9.67
N ILE A 40 9.98 12.83 9.49
CA ILE A 40 9.20 12.43 8.30
C ILE A 40 7.83 13.11 8.31
N ARG A 41 7.20 13.29 9.49
CA ARG A 41 5.98 14.07 9.63
C ARG A 41 6.17 15.51 9.14
N ASP A 42 7.21 16.20 9.59
CA ASP A 42 7.51 17.59 9.19
C ASP A 42 7.77 17.71 7.69
N VAL A 43 8.44 16.73 7.10
CA VAL A 43 8.66 16.65 5.65
C VAL A 43 7.35 16.48 4.91
N LEU A 44 6.54 15.50 5.32
CA LEU A 44 5.27 15.19 4.69
C LEU A 44 4.32 16.40 4.78
N GLN A 45 4.24 17.03 5.96
CA GLN A 45 3.35 18.16 6.22
C GLN A 45 3.63 19.39 5.34
N ARG A 46 4.86 19.58 4.84
CA ARG A 46 5.22 20.72 3.97
C ARG A 46 4.53 20.72 2.61
N PHE A 47 4.06 19.58 2.13
CA PHE A 47 3.40 19.48 0.82
C PHE A 47 1.93 19.08 0.91
N LEU A 48 1.45 18.73 2.10
CA LEU A 48 0.05 18.42 2.29
C LEU A 48 -0.82 19.68 2.12
N PRO A 49 -1.99 19.57 1.47
CA PRO A 49 -2.99 20.62 1.49
C PRO A 49 -3.41 20.97 2.92
N ARG A 50 -3.90 22.19 3.16
CA ARG A 50 -4.28 22.68 4.50
C ARG A 50 -5.34 21.81 5.19
N ASN A 51 -6.22 21.16 4.43
CA ASN A 51 -7.27 20.29 4.97
C ASN A 51 -6.80 18.86 5.25
N ILE A 52 -5.52 18.56 5.00
CA ILE A 52 -4.90 17.28 5.29
C ILE A 52 -3.87 17.47 6.41
N SER A 53 -3.90 16.60 7.40
CA SER A 53 -3.05 16.67 8.58
C SER A 53 -2.47 15.30 8.89
N ILE A 54 -1.42 15.28 9.69
CA ILE A 54 -0.74 14.07 10.11
C ILE A 54 -0.86 13.96 11.62
N GLY A 55 -1.29 12.80 12.09
CA GLY A 55 -1.39 12.46 13.49
C GLY A 55 -0.81 11.08 13.79
N SER A 56 -0.97 10.63 15.03
CA SER A 56 -0.61 9.29 15.48
C SER A 56 -1.71 8.78 16.41
N GLY A 57 -1.93 7.47 16.41
CA GLY A 57 -2.91 6.83 17.29
C GLY A 57 -3.59 5.64 16.67
N GLN A 58 -4.88 5.43 16.96
CA GLN A 58 -5.63 4.26 16.49
C GLN A 58 -6.73 4.68 15.52
N ILE A 59 -7.08 3.78 14.60
CA ILE A 59 -8.17 3.96 13.65
C ILE A 59 -9.29 3.01 14.05
N VAL A 60 -10.53 3.49 14.01
CA VAL A 60 -11.73 2.71 14.36
C VAL A 60 -12.75 2.74 13.23
N ASP A 61 -13.58 1.70 13.19
CA ASP A 61 -14.74 1.65 12.31
C ASP A 61 -16.07 1.62 13.10
N ALA A 62 -17.17 1.72 12.36
CA ALA A 62 -18.52 1.71 12.91
C ALA A 62 -18.97 0.34 13.47
N GLU A 63 -18.25 -0.74 13.19
CA GLU A 63 -18.55 -2.10 13.68
C GLU A 63 -17.74 -2.47 14.94
N GLY A 64 -16.98 -1.52 15.49
CA GLY A 64 -16.16 -1.72 16.68
C GLY A 64 -14.78 -2.30 16.40
N GLY A 65 -14.37 -2.38 15.13
CA GLY A 65 -13.00 -2.67 14.74
C GLY A 65 -12.06 -1.56 15.21
N ILE A 66 -10.88 -1.96 15.69
CA ILE A 66 -9.83 -1.05 16.17
C ILE A 66 -8.49 -1.51 15.61
N SER A 67 -7.76 -0.60 14.95
CA SER A 67 -6.41 -0.88 14.48
C SER A 67 -5.40 -0.95 15.64
N LYS A 68 -4.21 -1.47 15.34
CA LYS A 68 -3.05 -1.21 16.18
C LYS A 68 -2.70 0.28 16.17
N GLN A 69 -1.81 0.71 17.07
CA GLN A 69 -1.27 2.07 17.03
C GLN A 69 -0.48 2.27 15.74
N ILE A 70 -0.78 3.36 15.03
CA ILE A 70 -0.20 3.74 13.75
C ILE A 70 0.67 4.97 13.97
N ASP A 71 1.92 4.90 13.49
CA ASP A 71 2.92 5.96 13.66
C ASP A 71 2.46 7.26 13.00
N LEU A 72 2.12 7.20 11.71
CA LEU A 72 1.59 8.34 10.96
C LEU A 72 0.23 8.00 10.31
N ILE A 73 -0.79 8.72 10.75
CA ILE A 73 -2.12 8.72 10.15
C ILE A 73 -2.27 10.01 9.37
N ILE A 74 -2.43 9.91 8.05
CA ILE A 74 -2.70 11.05 7.18
C ILE A 74 -4.21 11.14 7.03
N TYR A 75 -4.81 12.22 7.51
CA TYR A 75 -6.25 12.34 7.64
C TYR A 75 -6.75 13.71 7.21
N ARG A 76 -8.05 13.78 6.98
CA ARG A 76 -8.83 14.98 6.70
C ARG A 76 -9.15 15.73 7.98
N ASN A 77 -8.61 16.94 8.16
CA ASN A 77 -8.90 17.75 9.36
C ASN A 77 -10.23 18.49 9.30
N ASP A 78 -10.94 18.38 8.18
CA ASP A 78 -12.36 18.73 8.01
C ASP A 78 -13.30 17.57 8.38
N PHE A 79 -12.76 16.46 8.91
CA PHE A 79 -13.50 15.29 9.39
C PHE A 79 -13.36 15.14 10.92
N PRO A 80 -14.39 14.62 11.62
CA PRO A 80 -14.31 14.39 13.07
C PRO A 80 -13.16 13.47 13.48
N ILE A 81 -12.49 13.85 14.56
CA ILE A 81 -11.48 13.05 15.25
C ILE A 81 -11.78 13.04 16.75
N LEU A 82 -11.54 11.91 17.39
CA LEU A 82 -11.76 11.73 18.81
C LEU A 82 -10.44 12.00 19.54
N ARG A 83 -10.26 13.26 19.95
CA ARG A 83 -9.06 13.67 20.68
C ARG A 83 -9.04 13.04 22.06
N THR A 84 -7.90 12.48 22.46
CA THR A 84 -7.71 12.00 23.83
C THR A 84 -6.98 13.06 24.65
N PHE A 85 -7.00 12.93 25.98
CA PHE A 85 -6.14 13.72 26.87
C PHE A 85 -4.68 13.19 26.91
N GLY A 86 -4.36 12.15 26.13
CA GLY A 86 -3.04 11.53 26.03
C GLY A 86 -2.30 11.90 24.75
N SER A 87 -1.30 11.10 24.39
CA SER A 87 -0.43 11.32 23.23
C SER A 87 -0.94 10.71 21.92
N ALA A 88 -2.02 9.92 21.96
CA ALA A 88 -2.57 9.20 20.82
C ALA A 88 -4.06 9.52 20.66
N ASP A 89 -4.46 9.93 19.46
CA ASP A 89 -5.85 10.20 19.14
C ASP A 89 -6.54 8.99 18.50
N VAL A 90 -7.87 9.03 18.43
CA VAL A 90 -8.66 8.02 17.73
C VAL A 90 -9.28 8.63 16.48
N TYR A 91 -9.10 7.96 15.35
CA TYR A 91 -9.51 8.40 14.03
C TYR A 91 -10.60 7.49 13.48
N LEU A 92 -11.64 8.08 12.92
CA LEU A 92 -12.66 7.34 12.17
C LEU A 92 -12.08 6.98 10.79
N ILE A 93 -12.19 5.72 10.36
CA ILE A 93 -11.58 5.25 9.12
C ILE A 93 -11.99 6.08 7.89
N GLU A 94 -13.22 6.60 7.87
CA GLU A 94 -13.75 7.44 6.78
C GLU A 94 -12.97 8.75 6.60
N GLY A 95 -12.36 9.26 7.67
CA GLY A 95 -11.52 10.47 7.65
C GLY A 95 -10.05 10.20 7.30
N VAL A 96 -9.62 8.93 7.28
CA VAL A 96 -8.23 8.55 7.03
C VAL A 96 -7.98 8.44 5.53
N VAL A 97 -6.92 9.10 5.06
CA VAL A 97 -6.51 9.10 3.66
C VAL A 97 -5.46 8.04 3.38
N ALA A 98 -4.47 7.89 4.27
CA ALA A 98 -3.38 6.91 4.17
C ALA A 98 -2.71 6.70 5.53
N THR A 99 -1.96 5.62 5.69
CA THR A 99 -1.12 5.39 6.87
C THR A 99 0.32 5.11 6.49
N VAL A 100 1.26 5.51 7.33
CA VAL A 100 2.68 5.22 7.14
C VAL A 100 3.25 4.65 8.44
N GLU A 101 3.84 3.46 8.33
CA GLU A 101 4.62 2.84 9.39
C GLU A 101 6.09 3.21 9.23
N VAL A 102 6.74 3.64 10.31
CA VAL A 102 8.12 4.11 10.31
C VAL A 102 8.99 3.15 11.10
N LYS A 103 10.01 2.59 10.46
CA LYS A 103 10.96 1.68 11.09
C LYS A 103 12.38 2.20 11.01
N SER A 104 13.05 2.14 12.16
CA SER A 104 14.45 2.54 12.31
C SER A 104 15.41 1.60 11.58
N GLN A 105 15.10 0.31 11.69
CA GLN A 105 15.70 -0.81 10.99
C GLN A 105 14.52 -1.62 10.46
N LEU A 106 14.59 -2.08 9.21
CA LEU A 106 13.57 -2.94 8.61
C LEU A 106 14.23 -4.28 8.29
N ASN A 107 14.33 -5.13 9.31
CA ASN A 107 14.63 -6.56 9.12
C ASN A 107 13.32 -7.35 8.94
N GLU A 108 13.41 -8.65 8.71
CA GLU A 108 12.23 -9.51 8.47
C GLU A 108 11.20 -9.44 9.60
N THR A 109 11.64 -9.50 10.87
CA THR A 109 10.73 -9.41 12.01
C THR A 109 10.00 -8.07 12.05
N GLN A 110 10.72 -6.97 11.81
CA GLN A 110 10.14 -5.62 11.79
C GLN A 110 9.26 -5.39 10.55
N LEU A 111 9.59 -6.01 9.42
CA LEU A 111 8.76 -6.04 8.23
C LEU A 111 7.43 -6.73 8.53
N PHE A 112 7.44 -7.92 9.15
CA PHE A 112 6.19 -8.63 9.48
C PHE A 112 5.36 -7.82 10.47
N GLN A 113 5.97 -7.22 11.49
CA GLN A 113 5.26 -6.32 12.41
C GLN A 113 4.60 -5.14 11.68
N ALA A 114 5.32 -4.51 10.75
CA ALA A 114 4.80 -3.39 9.96
C ALA A 114 3.66 -3.83 9.02
N LEU A 115 3.77 -5.01 8.40
CA LEU A 115 2.71 -5.60 7.58
C LEU A 115 1.48 -5.93 8.42
N GLU A 116 1.64 -6.49 9.62
CA GLU A 116 0.54 -6.72 10.55
C GLU A 116 -0.12 -5.43 11.06
N ASN A 117 0.65 -4.35 11.24
CA ASN A 117 0.11 -3.04 11.58
C ASN A 117 -0.74 -2.50 10.43
N GLY A 118 -0.22 -2.53 9.19
CA GLY A 118 -0.98 -2.16 8.00
C GLY A 118 -2.24 -2.99 7.82
N LYS A 119 -2.14 -4.31 7.98
CA LYS A 119 -3.27 -5.24 7.94
C LYS A 119 -4.35 -4.87 8.96
N SER A 120 -3.99 -4.47 10.18
CA SER A 120 -4.98 -4.06 11.19
C SER A 120 -5.85 -2.88 10.73
N VAL A 121 -5.35 -2.03 9.84
CA VAL A 121 -6.12 -0.95 9.20
C VAL A 121 -6.92 -1.47 8.01
N ARG A 122 -6.32 -2.33 7.17
CA ARG A 122 -6.99 -2.91 5.99
C ARG A 122 -8.16 -3.84 6.35
N ASN A 123 -8.18 -4.38 7.58
CA ASN A 123 -9.26 -5.22 8.09
C ASN A 123 -10.45 -4.43 8.67
N LEU A 124 -10.33 -3.11 8.83
CA LEU A 124 -11.44 -2.25 9.25
C LEU A 124 -12.47 -2.08 8.12
N LYS A 125 -13.66 -1.61 8.45
CA LYS A 125 -14.77 -1.44 7.51
C LYS A 125 -15.17 0.01 7.34
N VAL A 126 -15.07 0.51 6.11
CA VAL A 126 -15.56 1.86 5.77
C VAL A 126 -17.08 1.85 5.71
N SER A 127 -17.71 2.72 6.49
CA SER A 127 -19.16 2.96 6.39
C SER A 127 -19.46 3.85 5.19
N ILE A 128 -20.08 3.26 4.17
CA ILE A 128 -20.47 3.94 2.94
C ILE A 128 -21.89 3.55 2.57
N THR A 129 -22.64 4.51 2.02
CA THR A 129 -24.02 4.24 1.58
C THR A 129 -24.02 3.28 0.40
N ARG A 130 -25.05 2.43 0.34
CA ARG A 130 -25.25 1.51 -0.79
C ARG A 130 -25.38 2.26 -2.11
N GLU A 131 -26.05 3.41 -2.11
CA GLU A 131 -26.23 4.24 -3.30
C GLU A 131 -24.88 4.71 -3.87
N SER A 132 -23.97 5.20 -3.03
CA SER A 132 -22.62 5.62 -3.48
C SER A 132 -21.83 4.44 -4.06
N MET A 133 -21.92 3.27 -3.42
CA MET A 133 -21.26 2.05 -3.90
C MET A 133 -21.81 1.58 -5.26
N ASP A 134 -23.14 1.56 -5.39
CA ASP A 134 -23.81 1.14 -6.62
C ASP A 134 -23.53 2.14 -7.75
N HIS A 135 -23.52 3.45 -7.48
CA HIS A 135 -23.15 4.46 -8.47
C HIS A 135 -21.70 4.27 -8.94
N TYR A 136 -20.75 4.08 -8.02
CA TYR A 136 -19.35 3.84 -8.40
C TYR A 136 -19.19 2.58 -9.25
N SER A 137 -19.82 1.48 -8.84
CA SER A 137 -19.78 0.20 -9.56
C SER A 137 -20.43 0.30 -10.94
N GLN A 138 -21.54 1.03 -11.05
CA GLN A 138 -22.21 1.28 -12.31
C GLN A 138 -21.33 2.12 -13.25
N PHE A 139 -20.61 3.11 -12.72
CA PHE A 139 -19.68 3.91 -13.51
C PHE A 139 -18.49 3.08 -14.00
N MET A 140 -17.83 2.33 -13.11
CA MET A 140 -16.62 1.58 -13.44
C MET A 140 -16.89 0.33 -14.29
N TYR A 141 -17.94 -0.42 -13.94
CA TYR A 141 -18.19 -1.77 -14.46
C TYR A 141 -19.53 -1.93 -15.16
N ARG A 142 -20.35 -0.87 -15.25
CA ARG A 142 -21.70 -0.89 -15.87
C ARG A 142 -22.65 -1.88 -15.20
N LYS A 143 -22.43 -2.18 -13.92
CA LYS A 143 -23.21 -3.10 -13.10
C LYS A 143 -23.40 -2.57 -11.67
N PRO A 144 -24.52 -2.88 -11.00
CA PRO A 144 -24.66 -2.69 -9.56
C PRO A 144 -23.58 -3.46 -8.78
N PHE A 145 -23.23 -3.00 -7.58
CA PHE A 145 -22.17 -3.62 -6.78
C PHE A 145 -22.48 -5.08 -6.43
N ALA A 146 -23.76 -5.38 -6.15
CA ALA A 146 -24.22 -6.73 -5.80
C ALA A 146 -24.05 -7.77 -6.92
N ASP A 147 -23.95 -7.31 -8.17
CA ASP A 147 -23.83 -8.16 -9.36
C ASP A 147 -22.38 -8.30 -9.83
N LEU A 148 -21.43 -7.65 -9.14
CA LEU A 148 -20.02 -7.76 -9.45
C LEU A 148 -19.49 -9.17 -9.07
N PRO A 149 -18.67 -9.80 -9.92
CA PRO A 149 -17.92 -10.98 -9.52
C PRO A 149 -16.97 -10.65 -8.36
N PRO A 150 -16.61 -11.65 -7.52
CA PRO A 150 -15.84 -11.42 -6.30
C PRO A 150 -14.57 -10.57 -6.48
N ALA A 151 -13.77 -10.84 -7.52
CA ALA A 151 -12.55 -10.07 -7.81
C ALA A 151 -12.84 -8.57 -8.00
N GLN A 152 -13.91 -8.20 -8.71
CA GLN A 152 -14.32 -6.82 -8.92
C GLN A 152 -14.89 -6.22 -7.62
N SER A 153 -15.73 -6.95 -6.89
CA SER A 153 -16.26 -6.48 -5.60
C SER A 153 -15.14 -6.20 -4.59
N PHE A 154 -14.14 -7.06 -4.52
CA PHE A 154 -12.96 -6.87 -3.67
C PHE A 154 -12.09 -5.71 -4.16
N SER A 155 -11.90 -5.56 -5.47
CA SER A 155 -11.18 -4.44 -6.08
C SER A 155 -11.82 -3.08 -5.77
N VAL A 156 -13.15 -2.98 -5.79
CA VAL A 156 -13.87 -1.76 -5.38
C VAL A 156 -13.69 -1.49 -3.89
N ARG A 157 -13.76 -2.53 -3.03
CA ARG A 157 -13.56 -2.38 -1.58
C ARG A 157 -12.12 -1.96 -1.24
N ASP A 158 -11.12 -2.51 -1.94
CA ASP A 158 -9.70 -2.16 -1.77
C ASP A 158 -9.45 -0.66 -1.93
N GLN A 159 -10.16 -0.02 -2.88
CA GLN A 159 -10.07 1.42 -3.13
C GLN A 159 -10.71 2.30 -2.05
N LEU A 160 -11.64 1.78 -1.25
CA LEU A 160 -12.23 2.54 -0.16
C LEU A 160 -11.29 2.59 1.04
N LEU A 161 -10.62 1.48 1.32
CA LEU A 161 -9.69 1.36 2.44
C LEU A 161 -8.47 2.26 2.26
N PRO A 162 -7.98 2.95 3.30
CA PRO A 162 -6.77 3.77 3.19
C PRO A 162 -5.56 2.88 2.85
N PRO A 163 -4.73 3.24 1.86
CA PRO A 163 -3.50 2.52 1.56
C PRO A 163 -2.51 2.70 2.71
N THR A 164 -1.68 1.68 2.88
CA THR A 164 -0.65 1.64 3.91
C THR A 164 0.72 1.74 3.24
N TYR A 165 1.65 2.42 3.89
CA TYR A 165 3.01 2.62 3.43
C TYR A 165 3.98 2.19 4.53
N ILE A 166 5.15 1.68 4.16
CA ILE A 166 6.21 1.36 5.11
C ILE A 166 7.48 2.09 4.72
N TYR A 167 8.08 2.79 5.68
CA TYR A 167 9.38 3.44 5.52
C TYR A 167 10.39 2.91 6.53
N GLY A 168 11.45 2.29 6.04
CA GLY A 168 12.59 1.82 6.82
C GLY A 168 13.83 2.66 6.58
N TYR A 169 14.33 3.40 7.57
CA TYR A 169 15.57 4.20 7.44
C TYR A 169 16.77 3.33 7.07
N ASN A 170 16.93 2.21 7.77
CA ASN A 170 17.92 1.17 7.48
C ASN A 170 17.19 -0.16 7.25
N GLY A 171 17.85 -1.16 6.65
CA GLY A 171 17.21 -2.45 6.44
C GLY A 171 17.75 -3.19 5.22
N TYR A 172 16.85 -3.50 4.29
CA TYR A 172 17.22 -4.19 3.07
C TYR A 172 18.00 -3.23 2.15
N THR A 173 19.17 -3.68 1.71
CA THR A 173 20.08 -2.94 0.82
C THR A 173 19.97 -3.52 -0.58
N ALA A 174 20.59 -2.89 -1.57
CA ALA A 174 20.62 -3.41 -2.93
C ALA A 174 21.11 -4.86 -3.02
N GLY A 175 22.05 -5.27 -2.15
CA GLY A 175 22.57 -6.63 -2.07
C GLY A 175 21.68 -7.64 -1.35
N SER A 176 20.54 -7.22 -0.79
CA SER A 176 19.58 -8.09 -0.09
C SER A 176 18.16 -8.04 -0.67
N LEU A 177 18.01 -7.63 -1.94
CA LEU A 177 16.73 -7.62 -2.65
C LEU A 177 16.02 -8.99 -2.62
N ASP A 178 16.75 -10.08 -2.86
CA ASP A 178 16.16 -11.43 -2.82
C ASP A 178 15.69 -11.84 -1.42
N LYS A 179 16.37 -11.37 -0.36
CA LYS A 179 15.91 -11.60 1.02
C LYS A 179 14.61 -10.85 1.28
N LEU A 180 14.46 -9.62 0.78
CA LEU A 180 13.20 -8.88 0.86
C LEU A 180 12.07 -9.63 0.12
N ARG A 181 12.34 -10.12 -1.09
CA ARG A 181 11.39 -10.95 -1.86
C ARG A 181 10.95 -12.19 -1.07
N GLN A 182 11.90 -12.89 -0.47
CA GLN A 182 11.63 -14.08 0.35
C GLN A 182 10.77 -13.73 1.56
N SER A 183 11.11 -12.70 2.34
CA SER A 183 10.31 -12.28 3.49
C SER A 183 8.87 -11.90 3.10
N LEU A 184 8.68 -11.13 2.02
CA LEU A 184 7.34 -10.77 1.52
C LEU A 184 6.53 -12.01 1.12
N ASN A 185 7.15 -12.93 0.39
CA ASN A 185 6.50 -14.18 0.00
C ASN A 185 6.16 -15.06 1.21
N THR A 186 7.04 -15.15 2.21
CA THR A 186 6.80 -15.89 3.45
C THR A 186 5.58 -15.33 4.19
N TRP A 187 5.50 -14.01 4.36
CA TRP A 187 4.34 -13.37 5.00
C TRP A 187 3.05 -13.59 4.20
N HIS A 188 3.10 -13.42 2.88
CA HIS A 188 1.95 -13.50 1.97
C HIS A 188 1.36 -14.91 1.84
N ARG A 189 2.22 -15.93 1.77
CA ARG A 189 1.82 -17.28 1.33
C ARG A 189 0.97 -18.05 2.32
N GLU A 190 0.89 -17.65 3.58
CA GLU A 190 0.18 -18.37 4.63
C GLU A 190 -1.27 -17.85 4.75
N PRO A 191 -2.29 -18.59 4.24
CA PRO A 191 -3.70 -18.22 4.41
C PRO A 191 -4.08 -18.25 5.89
N LEU A 192 -5.06 -17.44 6.32
CA LEU A 192 -5.55 -17.38 7.72
C LEU A 192 -4.47 -17.07 8.79
N ALA A 193 -3.27 -16.70 8.37
CA ALA A 193 -2.17 -16.31 9.24
C ALA A 193 -1.87 -14.81 9.04
N GLN A 194 -0.60 -14.46 8.90
CA GLN A 194 -0.14 -13.08 8.81
C GLN A 194 -0.63 -12.40 7.50
N GLY A 195 -0.29 -12.91 6.31
CA GLY A 195 -0.64 -12.27 5.04
C GLY A 195 -1.92 -12.68 4.32
N GLU A 196 -2.60 -13.74 4.76
CA GLU A 196 -3.91 -14.20 4.23
C GLU A 196 -3.99 -14.44 2.71
N GLN A 197 -2.86 -14.48 2.00
CA GLN A 197 -2.78 -14.58 0.53
C GLN A 197 -3.54 -13.48 -0.24
N ASP A 198 -3.88 -12.37 0.42
CA ASP A 198 -4.62 -11.27 -0.20
C ASP A 198 -3.71 -10.05 -0.40
N VAL A 199 -3.53 -9.69 -1.68
CA VAL A 199 -2.72 -8.53 -2.07
C VAL A 199 -3.37 -7.20 -1.65
N ILE A 200 -4.65 -7.19 -1.26
CA ILE A 200 -5.31 -6.02 -0.66
C ILE A 200 -4.62 -5.59 0.63
N LEU A 201 -4.07 -6.55 1.39
CA LEU A 201 -3.39 -6.29 2.66
C LEU A 201 -1.97 -5.77 2.49
N MET A 202 -1.40 -5.90 1.28
CA MET A 202 -0.05 -5.45 0.99
C MET A 202 0.03 -3.92 0.94
N PRO A 203 1.12 -3.33 1.46
CA PRO A 203 1.38 -1.90 1.36
C PRO A 203 1.48 -1.44 -0.09
N GLU A 204 1.10 -0.18 -0.31
CA GLU A 204 1.22 0.48 -1.61
C GLU A 204 2.70 0.65 -1.99
N VAL A 205 3.53 1.03 -1.01
CA VAL A 205 4.99 1.16 -1.13
C VAL A 205 5.67 0.71 0.15
N ILE A 206 6.75 -0.05 0.00
CA ILE A 206 7.74 -0.27 1.06
C ILE A 206 9.05 0.34 0.56
N ALA A 207 9.52 1.38 1.25
CA ALA A 207 10.79 2.04 0.96
C ALA A 207 11.78 1.74 2.07
N THR A 208 12.93 1.16 1.73
CA THR A 208 14.00 0.82 2.70
C THR A 208 15.38 1.06 2.10
N GLN A 209 16.42 1.20 2.93
CA GLN A 209 17.79 1.64 2.60
C GLN A 209 18.28 1.54 1.14
N GLY A 210 18.12 0.40 0.46
CA GLY A 210 18.51 0.27 -0.97
C GLY A 210 17.48 -0.44 -1.85
N CYS A 211 16.26 -0.62 -1.35
CA CYS A 211 15.21 -1.37 -2.04
C CYS A 211 13.86 -0.63 -1.96
N VAL A 212 13.06 -0.83 -2.98
CA VAL A 212 11.68 -0.35 -3.01
C VAL A 212 10.75 -1.44 -3.51
N THR A 213 9.54 -1.47 -2.95
CA THR A 213 8.42 -2.27 -3.46
C THR A 213 7.29 -1.36 -3.89
N LEU A 214 6.50 -1.80 -4.87
CA LEU A 214 5.27 -1.15 -5.31
C LEU A 214 4.17 -2.19 -5.47
N LYS A 215 2.94 -1.84 -5.10
CA LYS A 215 1.76 -2.63 -5.45
C LYS A 215 1.59 -2.65 -6.98
N ASN A 216 1.46 -3.85 -7.54
CA ASN A 216 1.45 -4.11 -8.98
C ASN A 216 0.09 -4.68 -9.42
N LEU A 217 -0.97 -3.90 -9.24
CA LEU A 217 -2.29 -4.27 -9.77
C LEU A 217 -2.31 -4.08 -11.29
N ASN A 218 -3.11 -4.88 -12.00
CA ASN A 218 -3.23 -4.86 -13.47
C ASN A 218 -1.91 -5.10 -14.24
N ASN A 219 -0.87 -5.56 -13.55
CA ASN A 219 0.49 -5.71 -14.04
C ASN A 219 1.09 -4.43 -14.66
N ILE A 220 0.89 -3.28 -13.99
CA ILE A 220 1.42 -1.98 -14.42
C ILE A 220 2.94 -1.94 -14.61
N LEU A 221 3.68 -2.83 -13.93
CA LEU A 221 5.14 -2.92 -14.03
C LEU A 221 5.62 -3.84 -15.17
N GLY A 222 4.70 -4.49 -15.90
CA GLY A 222 5.05 -5.37 -17.01
C GLY A 222 5.86 -6.61 -16.60
N LEU A 223 5.62 -7.13 -15.40
CA LEU A 223 6.30 -8.32 -14.90
C LEU A 223 5.88 -9.57 -15.68
N PRO A 224 6.77 -10.59 -15.79
CA PRO A 224 6.36 -11.89 -16.30
C PRO A 224 5.31 -12.52 -15.37
N ARG A 225 4.54 -13.47 -15.91
CA ARG A 225 3.62 -14.29 -15.12
C ARG A 225 4.40 -15.05 -14.03
N VAL A 226 3.70 -15.34 -12.94
CA VAL A 226 4.28 -16.02 -11.78
C VAL A 226 4.88 -17.37 -12.18
N ALA A 227 6.10 -17.61 -11.73
CA ALA A 227 6.83 -18.85 -12.01
C ALA A 227 6.13 -20.08 -11.40
N GLY A 228 6.21 -21.22 -12.09
CA GLY A 228 5.57 -22.47 -11.64
C GLY A 228 6.00 -22.92 -10.25
N GLU A 229 7.28 -22.75 -9.90
CA GLU A 229 7.81 -23.09 -8.57
C GLU A 229 7.18 -22.26 -7.45
N GLU A 230 6.92 -20.97 -7.70
CA GLU A 230 6.31 -20.09 -6.71
C GLU A 230 4.81 -20.34 -6.56
N LEU A 231 4.11 -20.70 -7.65
CA LEU A 231 2.72 -21.17 -7.58
C LEU A 231 2.60 -22.48 -6.83
N GLU A 232 3.53 -23.40 -7.05
CA GLU A 232 3.59 -24.67 -6.34
C GLU A 232 3.81 -24.45 -4.83
N ALA A 233 4.70 -23.53 -4.45
CA ALA A 233 4.87 -23.14 -3.05
C ALA A 233 3.59 -22.55 -2.44
N CYS A 234 2.83 -21.73 -3.18
CA CYS A 234 1.54 -21.21 -2.72
C CYS A 234 0.51 -22.32 -2.53
N ARG A 235 0.44 -23.28 -3.46
CA ARG A 235 -0.45 -24.45 -3.36
C ARG A 235 -0.12 -25.31 -2.15
N GLN A 236 1.15 -25.60 -1.93
CA GLN A 236 1.60 -26.38 -0.77
C GLN A 236 1.25 -25.71 0.55
N ALA A 237 1.47 -24.39 0.66
CA ALA A 237 1.06 -23.62 1.84
C ALA A 237 -0.46 -23.64 2.03
N PHE A 238 -1.23 -23.44 0.96
CA PHE A 238 -2.70 -23.49 0.99
C PHE A 238 -3.24 -24.83 1.48
N ASN A 239 -2.74 -25.94 0.91
CA ASN A 239 -3.10 -27.29 1.31
C ASN A 239 -2.74 -27.55 2.78
N ARG A 240 -1.52 -27.19 3.18
CA ARG A 240 -1.06 -27.40 4.55
C ARG A 240 -1.90 -26.65 5.58
N VAL A 241 -2.20 -25.38 5.35
CA VAL A 241 -2.87 -24.52 6.33
C VAL A 241 -4.38 -24.79 6.40
N LEU A 242 -5.03 -25.01 5.26
CA LEU A 242 -6.47 -25.25 5.21
C LEU A 242 -6.84 -26.73 5.32
N GLY A 243 -5.87 -27.64 5.39
CA GLY A 243 -6.10 -29.08 5.46
C GLY A 243 -6.65 -29.67 4.15
N PHE A 244 -6.39 -29.02 3.01
CA PHE A 244 -6.75 -29.54 1.71
C PHE A 244 -5.62 -30.41 1.11
N ASN A 245 -5.95 -31.15 0.06
CA ASN A 245 -4.98 -31.88 -0.75
C ASN A 245 -5.26 -31.64 -2.25
N LEU A 246 -5.39 -30.37 -2.63
CA LEU A 246 -5.69 -29.99 -4.01
C LEU A 246 -4.50 -30.28 -4.90
N ASP A 247 -4.71 -30.93 -6.04
CA ASP A 247 -3.74 -30.96 -7.13
C ASP A 247 -3.60 -29.57 -7.80
N LYS A 248 -2.72 -29.45 -8.80
CA LYS A 248 -2.51 -28.17 -9.49
C LYS A 248 -3.79 -27.63 -10.14
N ARG A 249 -4.55 -28.49 -10.81
CA ARG A 249 -5.76 -28.10 -11.54
C ARG A 249 -6.88 -27.72 -10.58
N GLU A 250 -7.02 -28.46 -9.48
CA GLU A 250 -7.99 -28.17 -8.42
C GLU A 250 -7.66 -26.85 -7.73
N PHE A 251 -6.38 -26.58 -7.44
CA PHE A 251 -5.94 -25.30 -6.87
C PHE A 251 -6.23 -24.13 -7.81
N LEU A 252 -5.91 -24.25 -9.10
CA LEU A 252 -6.24 -23.23 -10.09
C LEU A 252 -7.76 -23.03 -10.22
N GLY A 253 -8.52 -24.13 -10.24
CA GLY A 253 -9.98 -24.12 -10.27
C GLY A 253 -10.60 -23.40 -9.07
N TYR A 254 -9.98 -23.47 -7.88
CA TYR A 254 -10.42 -22.75 -6.68
C TYR A 254 -10.45 -21.23 -6.90
N PHE A 255 -9.46 -20.70 -7.62
CA PHE A 255 -9.37 -19.28 -8.00
C PHE A 255 -10.04 -18.98 -9.35
N ARG A 256 -10.78 -19.94 -9.92
CA ARG A 256 -11.43 -19.87 -11.24
C ARG A 256 -10.45 -19.64 -12.39
N GLU A 257 -9.25 -20.20 -12.26
CA GLU A 257 -8.17 -20.07 -13.22
C GLU A 257 -7.98 -21.23 -14.16
N ARG A 258 -7.45 -20.90 -15.34
CA ARG A 258 -7.01 -21.85 -16.35
C ARG A 258 -5.48 -21.95 -16.36
N ASP A 259 -4.98 -23.15 -16.63
CA ASP A 259 -3.56 -23.47 -16.70
C ASP A 259 -2.76 -22.60 -17.70
N ASP A 260 -3.42 -22.03 -18.72
CA ASP A 260 -2.80 -21.20 -19.78
C ASP A 260 -2.63 -19.72 -19.40
N GLN A 261 -3.35 -19.22 -18.39
CA GLN A 261 -3.37 -17.79 -18.04
C GLN A 261 -2.35 -17.42 -16.97
N GLY A 262 -2.15 -18.30 -15.98
CA GLY A 262 -1.32 -18.04 -14.82
C GLY A 262 -1.80 -16.86 -13.98
N PHE A 263 -0.94 -16.41 -13.06
CA PHE A 263 -1.20 -15.27 -12.19
C PHE A 263 -0.18 -14.16 -12.41
N ASP A 264 -0.55 -12.96 -11.98
CA ASP A 264 0.35 -11.82 -11.86
C ASP A 264 0.94 -11.74 -10.45
N TYR A 265 2.11 -11.13 -10.36
CA TYR A 265 2.66 -10.65 -9.10
C TYR A 265 1.90 -9.41 -8.65
N GLY A 266 1.38 -9.44 -7.42
CA GLY A 266 0.73 -8.30 -6.79
C GLY A 266 1.71 -7.27 -6.24
N ILE A 267 2.98 -7.62 -6.08
CA ILE A 267 4.04 -6.70 -5.66
C ILE A 267 5.20 -6.77 -6.65
N GLY A 268 5.67 -5.60 -7.10
CA GLY A 268 6.96 -5.46 -7.73
C GLY A 268 8.00 -4.96 -6.74
N LEU A 269 9.26 -5.38 -6.89
CA LEU A 269 10.36 -4.86 -6.09
C LEU A 269 11.63 -4.67 -6.93
N LYS A 270 12.44 -3.68 -6.56
CA LYS A 270 13.74 -3.43 -7.19
C LYS A 270 14.73 -2.75 -6.26
N THR A 271 16.00 -2.74 -6.67
CA THR A 271 17.01 -1.91 -6.03
C THR A 271 16.78 -0.44 -6.39
N CYS A 272 17.05 0.45 -5.44
CA CYS A 272 16.86 1.88 -5.64
C CYS A 272 17.74 2.69 -4.69
N ASP A 273 18.44 3.69 -5.24
CA ASP A 273 19.27 4.63 -4.47
C ASP A 273 18.44 5.72 -3.77
N SER A 274 17.19 5.93 -4.17
CA SER A 274 16.29 6.90 -3.54
C SER A 274 14.87 6.33 -3.34
N PRO A 275 14.71 5.26 -2.53
CA PRO A 275 13.43 4.55 -2.34
C PRO A 275 12.30 5.45 -1.83
N LEU A 276 12.63 6.44 -1.00
CA LEU A 276 11.65 7.38 -0.45
C LEU A 276 10.91 8.17 -1.54
N GLN A 277 11.54 8.41 -2.69
CA GLN A 277 10.90 9.10 -3.80
C GLN A 277 9.62 8.39 -4.24
N PHE A 278 9.61 7.05 -4.24
CA PHE A 278 8.44 6.26 -4.61
C PHE A 278 7.32 6.40 -3.59
N LEU A 279 7.66 6.38 -2.29
CA LEU A 279 6.70 6.58 -1.22
C LEU A 279 6.04 7.95 -1.33
N ILE A 280 6.83 9.02 -1.47
CA ILE A 280 6.31 10.38 -1.61
C ILE A 280 5.46 10.52 -2.88
N SER A 281 5.94 9.98 -4.02
CA SER A 281 5.22 10.09 -5.29
C SER A 281 3.89 9.35 -5.25
N SER A 282 3.87 8.11 -4.73
CA SER A 282 2.64 7.34 -4.56
C SER A 282 1.70 8.01 -3.56
N LEU A 283 2.21 8.53 -2.45
CA LEU A 283 1.39 9.24 -1.47
C LEU A 283 0.74 10.50 -2.07
N LEU A 284 1.47 11.27 -2.88
CA LEU A 284 0.92 12.43 -3.61
C LEU A 284 -0.18 12.01 -4.59
N GLN A 285 -0.02 10.89 -5.29
CA GLN A 285 -1.04 10.33 -6.17
C GLN A 285 -2.27 9.87 -5.37
N THR A 286 -2.08 9.26 -4.21
CA THR A 286 -3.17 8.89 -3.29
C THR A 286 -3.92 10.11 -2.80
N LEU A 287 -3.22 11.15 -2.37
CA LEU A 287 -3.83 12.41 -1.92
C LEU A 287 -4.65 13.05 -3.04
N THR A 288 -4.10 13.14 -4.25
CA THR A 288 -4.79 13.78 -5.37
C THR A 288 -5.95 12.96 -5.95
N SER A 289 -5.98 11.66 -5.71
CA SER A 289 -7.10 10.79 -6.10
C SER A 289 -8.17 10.60 -5.01
N ARG A 290 -7.87 10.88 -3.74
CA ARG A 290 -8.80 10.72 -2.62
C ARG A 290 -9.32 12.04 -2.03
N VAL A 291 -8.56 13.12 -2.18
CA VAL A 291 -8.96 14.44 -1.70
C VAL A 291 -9.79 15.12 -2.79
N GLY A 292 -10.92 15.71 -2.37
CA GLY A 292 -12.01 16.15 -3.25
C GLY A 292 -11.56 16.80 -4.55
N HIS A 293 -12.19 16.37 -5.65
CA HIS A 293 -11.94 16.90 -6.97
C HIS A 293 -12.66 18.25 -7.17
N PRO A 294 -12.00 19.26 -7.77
CA PRO A 294 -12.73 20.39 -8.31
C PRO A 294 -13.74 19.89 -9.35
N GLN A 295 -14.83 20.64 -9.53
CA GLN A 295 -15.90 20.26 -10.44
C GLN A 295 -15.98 21.22 -11.62
N LEU A 296 -16.26 20.69 -12.81
CA LEU A 296 -16.73 21.44 -13.97
C LEU A 296 -18.24 21.17 -14.10
N GLY A 297 -19.07 22.09 -13.58
CA GLY A 297 -20.50 21.82 -13.42
C GLY A 297 -20.73 20.67 -12.44
N SER A 298 -21.39 19.60 -12.87
CA SER A 298 -21.59 18.37 -12.08
C SER A 298 -20.50 17.31 -12.28
N THR A 299 -19.52 17.57 -13.15
CA THR A 299 -18.46 16.60 -13.48
C THR A 299 -17.25 16.81 -12.60
N ALA A 300 -16.82 15.78 -11.87
CA ALA A 300 -15.56 15.80 -11.14
C ALA A 300 -14.38 15.90 -12.11
N ILE A 301 -13.45 16.82 -11.85
CA ILE A 301 -12.20 16.97 -12.59
C ILE A 301 -11.10 16.26 -11.83
N GLN A 302 -10.62 15.15 -12.39
CA GLN A 302 -9.43 14.48 -11.89
C GLN A 302 -8.20 14.97 -12.66
N TYR A 303 -7.23 15.53 -11.95
CA TYR A 303 -5.94 15.89 -12.54
C TYR A 303 -5.01 14.69 -12.58
N ASP A 304 -4.34 14.49 -13.72
CA ASP A 304 -3.24 13.54 -13.84
C ASP A 304 -1.92 14.22 -13.45
N LEU A 305 -1.37 13.84 -12.29
CA LEU A 305 -0.07 14.31 -11.83
C LEU A 305 1.10 13.41 -12.26
N GLY A 306 0.85 12.34 -13.03
CA GLY A 306 1.86 11.37 -13.46
C GLY A 306 3.07 12.06 -14.10
N ARG A 307 2.83 13.03 -14.99
CA ARG A 307 3.91 13.77 -15.67
C ARG A 307 4.80 14.60 -14.73
N TYR A 308 4.33 14.91 -13.52
CA TYR A 308 5.11 15.68 -12.56
C TYR A 308 6.06 14.82 -11.72
N HIS A 309 5.86 13.51 -11.64
CA HIS A 309 6.68 12.60 -10.82
C HIS A 309 7.26 11.39 -11.55
N LEU A 310 6.73 10.98 -12.71
CA LEU A 310 7.29 9.90 -13.52
C LEU A 310 8.71 10.25 -14.00
N SER A 311 9.62 9.30 -13.85
CA SER A 311 11.01 9.42 -14.27
C SER A 311 11.56 8.08 -14.72
N GLU A 312 12.57 8.10 -15.59
CA GLU A 312 13.25 6.91 -16.10
C GLU A 312 13.70 5.95 -14.99
N GLU A 313 14.12 6.47 -13.83
CA GLU A 313 14.51 5.64 -12.68
C GLU A 313 13.38 4.83 -12.05
N MET A 314 12.12 5.16 -12.35
CA MET A 314 10.95 4.40 -11.93
C MET A 314 10.63 3.26 -12.90
N GLU A 315 11.20 3.29 -14.11
CA GLU A 315 11.02 2.28 -15.14
C GLU A 315 12.02 1.13 -14.96
N GLY A 316 11.63 -0.07 -15.42
CA GLY A 316 12.49 -1.24 -15.50
C GLY A 316 13.08 -1.76 -14.17
N GLY A 317 13.79 -2.88 -14.29
CA GLY A 317 14.51 -3.51 -13.17
C GLY A 317 13.62 -4.12 -12.09
N TRP A 318 12.34 -4.32 -12.37
CA TRP A 318 11.38 -4.90 -11.43
C TRP A 318 11.45 -6.42 -11.41
N SER A 319 11.40 -6.97 -10.21
CA SER A 319 11.16 -8.39 -9.91
C SER A 319 9.80 -8.54 -9.25
N GLY A 320 9.23 -9.75 -9.27
CA GLY A 320 7.93 -10.05 -8.67
C GLY A 320 8.00 -10.66 -7.28
N ALA A 321 7.02 -10.31 -6.44
CA ALA A 321 6.70 -10.96 -5.17
C ALA A 321 5.18 -10.98 -4.95
N ALA A 322 4.72 -11.78 -3.98
CA ALA A 322 3.33 -11.88 -3.54
C ALA A 322 2.33 -12.14 -4.68
N VAL A 323 1.97 -13.40 -4.90
CA VAL A 323 1.06 -13.80 -5.98
C VAL A 323 -0.34 -13.20 -5.76
N ASN A 324 -0.90 -12.58 -6.80
CA ASN A 324 -2.28 -12.08 -6.79
C ASN A 324 -3.27 -13.20 -7.16
N LEU A 325 -3.49 -14.13 -6.24
CA LEU A 325 -4.38 -15.29 -6.45
C LEU A 325 -5.85 -14.88 -6.62
N THR A 326 -6.26 -13.78 -5.99
CA THR A 326 -7.65 -13.28 -5.98
C THR A 326 -7.98 -12.36 -7.16
N ARG A 327 -7.02 -12.12 -8.08
CA ARG A 327 -7.16 -11.26 -9.26
C ARG A 327 -7.67 -9.87 -8.94
N ILE A 328 -7.18 -9.30 -7.84
CA ILE A 328 -7.45 -7.92 -7.50
C ILE A 328 -6.84 -7.01 -8.54
N SER A 329 -7.59 -5.98 -8.91
CA SER A 329 -7.25 -4.99 -9.92
C SER A 329 -7.54 -3.60 -9.36
N ASP A 330 -7.00 -2.56 -9.98
CA ASP A 330 -7.44 -1.19 -9.77
C ASP A 330 -8.62 -0.90 -10.72
N PRO A 331 -9.85 -0.70 -10.20
CA PRO A 331 -11.02 -0.35 -11.00
C PRO A 331 -10.81 0.83 -11.97
N ARG A 332 -9.95 1.80 -11.63
CA ARG A 332 -9.65 2.94 -12.50
C ARG A 332 -8.86 2.51 -13.73
N LEU A 333 -7.92 1.58 -13.57
CA LEU A 333 -7.15 1.03 -14.68
C LEU A 333 -7.98 0.08 -15.54
N ASP A 334 -8.88 -0.69 -14.93
CA ASP A 334 -9.87 -1.48 -15.66
C ASP A 334 -10.74 -0.57 -16.55
N PHE A 335 -11.24 0.53 -15.97
CA PHE A 335 -12.04 1.51 -16.68
C PHE A 335 -11.24 2.17 -17.82
N ALA A 336 -10.00 2.60 -17.56
CA ALA A 336 -9.14 3.19 -18.58
C ALA A 336 -8.94 2.23 -19.76
N ARG A 337 -8.55 0.98 -19.47
CA ARG A 337 -8.34 -0.08 -20.48
C ARG A 337 -9.61 -0.38 -21.27
N ALA A 338 -10.77 -0.47 -20.61
CA ALA A 338 -12.05 -0.75 -21.26
C ALA A 338 -12.52 0.37 -22.21
N ASN A 339 -12.01 1.59 -22.02
CA ASN A 339 -12.35 2.76 -22.83
C ASN A 339 -11.19 3.23 -23.75
N GLY A 340 -10.08 2.49 -23.81
CA GLY A 340 -8.96 2.75 -24.72
C GLY A 340 -8.06 3.93 -24.32
N PHE A 341 -7.97 4.23 -23.02
CA PHE A 341 -7.07 5.25 -22.46
C PHE A 341 -5.71 4.70 -22.04
#